data_AF-A0ABD1CDH3-F1
#
_entry.id   AF-A0ABD1CDH3-F1
#
_cell.length_a   1.000
_cell.length_b   1.000
_cell.length_c   1.000
_cell.angle_alpha   90.00
_cell.angle_beta   90.00
_cell.angle_gamma   90.00
#
_symmetry.space_group_name_H-M   'P 1'
#
loop_
_entity.id
_entity.type
_entity.pdbx_description
1 polymer ?
#
loop_
_entity_poly.entity_id
_entity_poly.type
_entity_poly.pdbx_seq_one_letter_code
_entity_poly.pdbx_strand_id
1 'polypeptide(L)'
;MGMVVGECLDDWSFDVFALAEAGTCQPVKYLGYDLLNRYGTIHKFKIPPATLETFLSRIEEGYCRFRNPYHNNLHAADVAQTVHHILCQTGMMHWLTDLEIFATLLAALIHDYEHTGTTNNFHVMSGSDTAMLYNDRAVLENHHISAAFRVLKEDDCNVLQNLSKEEFRELRSLIIDMVLATDMSFHFQQLKNMRNLLTLAEPQVDKSKALSLVLHCCDISHPAKRWDIHHKWTMLLLEEFFRQGDLEQELGLPFSPLCDRNNTLVAESQIGFIEFIVEPSMAVCADIGETTATTADKPPTKPKDVKNGAKPDRFEIKKPWITCLAENKKIWKEQAQRDAEARAAAAAEAAAIEAAAAAQEQQQSTDDGSAPEATTSEVKD
;
A
#
# COMPACT_ATOMS: atom_id res chain seq x y z
N MET A 1 17.75 9.14 25.33
CA MET A 1 17.15 8.57 24.12
C MET A 1 17.58 9.46 22.95
N GLY A 2 18.83 9.32 22.52
CA GLY A 2 19.37 10.13 21.43
C GLY A 2 18.94 9.49 20.12
N MET A 3 18.28 10.25 19.25
CA MET A 3 17.88 9.85 17.90
C MET A 3 19.09 9.30 17.15
N VAL A 4 19.18 7.98 17.07
CA VAL A 4 19.87 7.26 16.01
C VAL A 4 18.77 7.12 14.96
N VAL A 5 18.72 7.91 13.90
CA VAL A 5 19.49 7.83 12.65
C VAL A 5 19.48 9.23 12.02
N GLY A 6 20.58 9.67 11.41
CA GLY A 6 20.74 11.00 10.80
C GLY A 6 19.91 11.27 9.54
N GLU A 7 18.74 10.65 9.38
CA GLU A 7 17.79 10.95 8.30
C GLU A 7 16.68 11.87 8.81
N CYS A 8 16.32 12.86 8.00
CA CYS A 8 15.26 13.78 8.34
C CYS A 8 13.91 13.06 8.16
N LEU A 9 13.14 12.90 9.23
CA LEU A 9 11.76 12.37 9.17
C LEU A 9 10.85 13.16 8.23
N ASP A 10 11.24 14.38 7.87
CA ASP A 10 10.52 15.23 6.95
C ASP A 10 10.85 14.92 5.47
N ASP A 11 11.79 14.01 5.18
CA ASP A 11 12.18 13.63 3.82
C ASP A 11 11.21 12.63 3.17
N TRP A 12 11.03 12.73 1.86
CA TRP A 12 10.09 11.86 1.11
C TRP A 12 10.56 10.40 1.04
N SER A 13 11.88 10.20 0.90
CA SER A 13 12.50 8.88 0.80
C SER A 13 13.17 8.47 2.11
N PHE A 14 12.56 8.85 3.25
CA PHE A 14 12.93 8.34 4.55
C PHE A 14 13.02 6.81 4.53
N ASP A 15 14.17 6.27 4.95
CA ASP A 15 14.41 4.83 4.91
C ASP A 15 13.84 4.17 6.18
N VAL A 16 12.57 3.75 6.09
CA VAL A 16 11.89 3.01 7.15
C VAL A 16 12.58 1.68 7.50
N PHE A 17 13.34 1.08 6.57
CA PHE A 17 14.08 -0.14 6.83
C PHE A 17 15.33 0.14 7.66
N ALA A 18 16.03 1.25 7.40
CA ALA A 18 17.14 1.69 8.22
C ALA A 18 16.71 2.01 9.66
N LEU A 19 15.49 2.57 9.85
CA LEU A 19 14.89 2.73 11.18
C LEU A 19 14.71 1.40 11.91
N ALA A 20 14.29 0.35 11.20
CA ALA A 20 14.12 -0.99 11.75
C ALA A 20 15.43 -1.59 12.27
N GLU A 21 16.50 -1.43 11.49
CA GLU A 21 17.83 -1.94 11.79
C GLU A 21 18.51 -1.18 12.94
N ALA A 22 18.25 0.13 13.05
CA ALA A 22 18.76 0.96 14.13
C ALA A 22 17.92 0.87 15.42
N GLY A 23 16.63 0.55 15.30
CA GLY A 23 15.68 0.39 16.40
C GLY A 23 15.61 -1.04 16.93
N THR A 24 14.96 -1.23 18.08
CA THR A 24 14.72 -2.57 18.66
C THR A 24 13.59 -3.33 17.95
N CYS A 25 13.50 -3.23 16.61
CA CYS A 25 12.39 -3.73 15.78
C CYS A 25 11.01 -3.17 16.19
N GLN A 26 10.97 -1.92 16.67
CA GLN A 26 9.74 -1.23 17.10
C GLN A 26 9.47 0.10 16.36
N PRO A 27 9.45 0.11 15.01
CA PRO A 27 9.27 1.31 14.21
C PRO A 27 7.96 2.05 14.52
N VAL A 28 6.84 1.36 14.74
CA VAL A 28 5.55 2.01 15.03
C VAL A 28 5.61 2.76 16.35
N LYS A 29 6.21 2.16 17.38
CA LYS A 29 6.36 2.80 18.68
C LYS A 29 7.21 4.05 18.61
N TYR A 30 8.40 3.96 18.01
CA TYR A 30 9.32 5.11 17.99
C TYR A 30 8.80 6.23 17.10
N LEU A 31 8.38 5.90 15.88
CA LEU A 31 7.85 6.89 14.94
C LEU A 31 6.54 7.49 15.45
N GLY A 32 5.61 6.66 15.93
CA GLY A 32 4.32 7.12 16.45
C GLY A 32 4.48 8.07 17.63
N TYR A 33 5.39 7.75 18.57
CA TYR A 33 5.67 8.65 19.70
C TYR A 33 6.26 9.98 19.22
N ASP A 34 7.25 9.93 18.32
CA ASP A 34 7.91 11.14 17.81
C ASP A 34 6.94 12.04 17.04
N LEU A 35 6.13 11.47 16.13
CA LEU A 35 5.11 12.21 15.39
C LEU A 35 4.09 12.87 16.33
N LEU A 36 3.50 12.11 17.26
CA LEU A 36 2.51 12.66 18.20
C LEU A 36 3.12 13.74 19.10
N ASN A 37 4.40 13.63 19.45
CA ASN A 37 5.11 14.66 20.18
C ASN A 37 5.37 15.92 19.32
N ARG A 38 5.84 15.75 18.07
CA ARG A 38 6.13 16.84 17.13
C ARG A 38 4.91 17.72 16.84
N TYR A 39 3.73 17.12 16.68
CA TYR A 39 2.48 17.86 16.50
C TYR A 39 1.89 18.44 17.81
N GLY A 40 2.54 18.18 18.95
CA GLY A 40 2.10 18.62 20.27
C GLY A 40 0.86 17.88 20.80
N THR A 41 0.46 16.80 20.14
CA THR A 41 -0.75 16.01 20.43
C THR A 41 -0.75 15.49 21.86
N ILE A 42 0.39 15.01 22.34
CA ILE A 42 0.56 14.48 23.70
C ILE A 42 0.15 15.53 24.75
N HIS A 43 0.65 16.76 24.62
CA HIS A 43 0.35 17.84 25.55
C HIS A 43 -1.08 18.36 25.37
N LYS A 44 -1.51 18.63 24.14
CA LYS A 44 -2.83 19.22 23.81
C LYS A 44 -3.98 18.36 24.32
N PHE A 45 -3.92 17.05 24.09
CA PHE A 45 -4.95 16.09 24.50
C PHE A 45 -4.64 15.38 25.82
N LYS A 46 -3.60 15.84 26.54
CA LYS A 46 -3.21 15.36 27.87
C LYS A 46 -3.02 13.83 27.91
N ILE A 47 -2.36 13.28 26.90
CA ILE A 47 -2.12 11.84 26.78
C ILE A 47 -1.05 11.44 27.81
N PRO A 48 -1.33 10.55 28.78
CA PRO A 48 -0.30 10.10 29.72
C PRO A 48 0.83 9.36 28.97
N PRO A 49 2.11 9.70 29.19
CA PRO A 49 3.22 9.08 28.45
C PRO A 49 3.27 7.55 28.57
N ALA A 50 3.04 7.01 29.77
CA ALA A 50 3.00 5.56 29.99
C ALA A 50 1.86 4.87 29.22
N THR A 51 0.69 5.52 29.13
CA THR A 51 -0.44 5.03 28.35
C THR A 51 -0.11 5.03 26.86
N LEU A 52 0.54 6.08 26.36
CA LEU A 52 0.96 6.15 24.97
C LEU A 52 1.99 5.06 24.61
N GLU A 53 3.00 4.87 25.46
CA GLU A 53 3.99 3.81 25.24
C GLU A 53 3.36 2.42 25.23
N THR A 54 2.42 2.16 26.13
CA THR A 54 1.71 0.88 26.21
C THR A 54 0.83 0.68 24.98
N PHE A 55 0.02 1.68 24.61
CA PHE A 55 -0.81 1.66 23.41
C PHE A 55 0.01 1.36 22.15
N LEU A 56 1.08 2.12 21.90
CA LEU A 56 1.91 1.92 20.71
C LEU A 56 2.60 0.56 20.69
N SER A 57 3.02 0.04 21.86
CA SER A 57 3.59 -1.31 21.96
C SER A 57 2.54 -2.37 21.60
N ARG A 58 1.27 -2.20 22.01
CA ARG A 58 0.17 -3.10 21.67
C ARG A 58 -0.20 -3.04 20.19
N ILE A 59 -0.18 -1.85 19.57
CA ILE A 59 -0.36 -1.71 18.12
C ILE A 59 0.74 -2.45 17.37
N GLU A 60 2.00 -2.26 17.76
CA GLU A 60 3.15 -2.96 17.18
C GLU A 60 3.01 -4.49 17.25
N GLU A 61 2.61 -5.02 18.42
CA GLU A 61 2.41 -6.46 18.63
C GLU A 61 1.34 -7.04 17.68
N GLY A 62 0.22 -6.34 17.48
CA GLY A 62 -0.83 -6.82 16.57
C GLY A 62 -0.41 -6.84 15.11
N TYR A 63 0.44 -5.91 14.66
CA TYR A 63 1.08 -5.98 13.34
C TYR A 63 2.03 -7.18 13.19
N CYS A 64 2.70 -7.58 14.27
CA CYS A 64 3.61 -8.74 14.26
C CYS A 64 2.89 -10.09 14.36
N ARG A 65 1.58 -10.10 14.66
CA ARG A 65 0.81 -11.31 14.99
C ARG A 65 0.87 -12.40 13.90
N PHE A 66 0.74 -12.02 12.64
CA PHE A 66 0.68 -12.95 11.51
C PHE A 66 2.02 -13.10 10.76
N ARG A 67 3.04 -12.33 11.16
CA ARG A 67 4.40 -12.37 10.58
C ARG A 67 4.40 -12.16 9.06
N ASN A 68 3.60 -11.20 8.63
CA ASN A 68 3.41 -10.81 7.24
C ASN A 68 4.69 -10.22 6.63
N PRO A 69 5.05 -10.60 5.39
CA PRO A 69 6.15 -9.96 4.66
C PRO A 69 5.95 -8.46 4.42
N TYR A 70 4.74 -8.04 4.00
CA TYR A 70 4.44 -6.66 3.63
C TYR A 70 3.56 -5.96 4.68
N HIS A 71 2.36 -6.47 4.97
CA HIS A 71 1.40 -5.81 5.86
C HIS A 71 1.79 -6.02 7.33
N ASN A 72 2.85 -5.34 7.75
CA ASN A 72 3.49 -5.43 9.07
C ASN A 72 3.75 -4.03 9.66
N ASN A 73 4.45 -3.99 10.78
CA ASN A 73 4.73 -2.77 11.52
C ASN A 73 5.62 -1.77 10.76
N LEU A 74 6.50 -2.23 9.86
CA LEU A 74 7.26 -1.33 9.00
C LEU A 74 6.37 -0.63 8.00
N HIS A 75 5.37 -1.33 7.44
CA HIS A 75 4.45 -0.73 6.50
C HIS A 75 3.62 0.36 7.17
N ALA A 76 3.06 0.07 8.36
CA ALA A 76 2.36 1.07 9.17
C ALA A 76 3.22 2.31 9.46
N ALA A 77 4.50 2.12 9.78
CA ALA A 77 5.44 3.22 10.01
C ALA A 77 5.73 4.01 8.72
N ASP A 78 5.93 3.35 7.58
CA ASP A 78 6.15 4.02 6.29
C ASP A 78 4.94 4.88 5.90
N VAL A 79 3.73 4.34 6.05
CA VAL A 79 2.48 5.07 5.76
C VAL A 79 2.33 6.27 6.70
N ALA A 80 2.55 6.10 8.01
CA ALA A 80 2.46 7.20 8.97
C ALA A 80 3.49 8.31 8.70
N GLN A 81 4.73 7.95 8.34
CA GLN A 81 5.75 8.92 7.96
C GLN A 81 5.40 9.62 6.64
N THR A 82 4.88 8.89 5.67
CA THR A 82 4.46 9.45 4.37
C THR A 82 3.30 10.44 4.55
N VAL A 83 2.32 10.11 5.39
CA VAL A 83 1.23 11.02 5.79
C VAL A 83 1.80 12.28 6.43
N HIS A 84 2.75 12.15 7.36
CA HIS A 84 3.44 13.29 7.96
C HIS A 84 4.10 14.19 6.90
N HIS A 85 4.84 13.60 5.96
CA HIS A 85 5.47 14.34 4.88
C HIS A 85 4.44 15.11 4.04
N ILE A 86 3.33 14.48 3.65
CA ILE A 86 2.26 15.13 2.89
C ILE A 86 1.66 16.28 3.69
N LEU A 87 1.33 16.09 4.98
CA LEU A 87 0.76 17.13 5.83
C LEU A 87 1.66 18.38 5.92
N CYS A 88 2.98 18.17 6.02
CA CYS A 88 3.96 19.25 6.11
C CYS A 88 4.22 19.93 4.77
N GLN A 89 4.54 19.18 3.71
CA GLN A 89 4.96 19.76 2.42
C GLN A 89 3.81 20.42 1.66
N THR A 90 2.58 19.94 1.84
CA THR A 90 1.41 20.55 1.20
C THR A 90 0.86 21.74 1.98
N GLY A 91 1.29 21.96 3.23
CA GLY A 91 0.68 22.95 4.12
C GLY A 91 -0.71 22.54 4.64
N MET A 92 -1.20 21.33 4.32
CA MET A 92 -2.48 20.82 4.84
C MET A 92 -2.56 20.87 6.37
N MET A 93 -1.44 20.75 7.07
CA MET A 93 -1.40 20.88 8.53
C MET A 93 -1.97 22.22 9.05
N HIS A 94 -1.96 23.30 8.25
CA HIS A 94 -2.54 24.59 8.64
C HIS A 94 -4.04 24.69 8.38
N TRP A 95 -4.59 23.81 7.55
CA TRP A 95 -6.02 23.72 7.26
C TRP A 95 -6.77 22.83 8.26
N LEU A 96 -6.04 21.94 8.93
CA LEU A 96 -6.58 20.97 9.87
C LEU A 96 -6.60 21.49 11.31
N THR A 97 -7.56 21.02 12.09
CA THR A 97 -7.55 21.19 13.55
C THR A 97 -6.55 20.22 14.19
N ASP A 98 -6.16 20.50 15.43
CA ASP A 98 -5.31 19.58 16.19
C ASP A 98 -5.95 18.19 16.36
N LEU A 99 -7.28 18.11 16.43
CA LEU A 99 -8.01 16.85 16.58
C LEU A 99 -8.01 16.06 15.27
N GLU A 100 -8.14 16.74 14.12
CA GLU A 100 -8.07 16.12 12.80
C GLU A 100 -6.65 15.61 12.49
N ILE A 101 -5.62 16.35 12.91
CA ILE A 101 -4.22 15.88 12.82
C ILE A 101 -4.03 14.65 13.70
N PHE A 102 -4.53 14.65 14.94
CA PHE A 102 -4.46 13.48 15.82
C PHE A 102 -5.16 12.26 15.21
N ALA A 103 -6.38 12.43 14.73
CA ALA A 103 -7.13 11.38 14.05
C ALA A 103 -6.38 10.83 12.83
N THR A 104 -5.79 11.72 12.02
CA THR A 104 -5.04 11.34 10.81
C THR A 104 -3.81 10.50 11.13
N LEU A 105 -3.01 10.90 12.12
CA LEU A 105 -1.83 10.15 12.55
C LEU A 105 -2.24 8.81 13.17
N LEU A 106 -3.29 8.80 13.99
CA LEU A 106 -3.78 7.58 14.61
C LEU A 106 -4.34 6.61 13.58
N ALA A 107 -5.10 7.07 12.59
CA ALA A 107 -5.60 6.27 11.47
C ALA A 107 -4.44 5.61 10.72
N ALA A 108 -3.41 6.37 10.33
CA ALA A 108 -2.25 5.83 9.64
C ALA A 108 -1.52 4.74 10.45
N LEU A 109 -1.39 4.93 11.76
CA LEU A 109 -0.74 3.95 12.66
C LEU A 109 -1.54 2.65 12.86
N ILE A 110 -2.84 2.62 12.53
CA ILE A 110 -3.70 1.45 12.79
C ILE A 110 -4.36 0.86 11.54
N HIS A 111 -4.16 1.47 10.36
CA HIS A 111 -4.98 1.19 9.18
C HIS A 111 -4.99 -0.28 8.75
N ASP A 112 -3.92 -1.03 9.07
CA ASP A 112 -3.71 -2.45 8.75
C ASP A 112 -3.48 -3.32 10.00
N TYR A 113 -3.93 -2.84 11.16
CA TYR A 113 -3.70 -3.52 12.43
C TYR A 113 -4.26 -4.96 12.42
N GLU A 114 -3.40 -5.95 12.73
CA GLU A 114 -3.71 -7.39 12.65
C GLU A 114 -4.10 -7.90 11.24
N HIS A 115 -3.57 -7.30 10.18
CA HIS A 115 -3.70 -7.85 8.82
C HIS A 115 -3.25 -9.33 8.77
N THR A 116 -3.97 -10.18 8.03
CA THR A 116 -3.76 -11.64 8.03
C THR A 116 -2.73 -12.13 7.01
N GLY A 117 -2.23 -11.21 6.19
CA GLY A 117 -1.37 -11.55 5.05
C GLY A 117 -2.15 -12.03 3.82
N THR A 118 -3.47 -11.86 3.83
CA THR A 118 -4.37 -12.29 2.76
C THR A 118 -5.43 -11.22 2.50
N THR A 119 -6.01 -11.22 1.30
CA THR A 119 -6.95 -10.18 0.83
C THR A 119 -8.38 -10.38 1.35
N ASN A 120 -9.19 -9.32 1.26
CA ASN A 120 -10.65 -9.39 1.48
C ASN A 120 -11.31 -10.52 0.66
N ASN A 121 -10.91 -10.68 -0.61
CA ASN A 121 -11.45 -11.73 -1.48
C ASN A 121 -11.11 -13.14 -0.96
N PHE A 122 -9.87 -13.36 -0.49
CA PHE A 122 -9.49 -14.62 0.12
C PHE A 122 -10.34 -14.92 1.36
N HIS A 123 -10.55 -13.93 2.23
CA HIS A 123 -11.39 -14.06 3.43
C HIS A 123 -12.83 -14.48 3.09
N VAL A 124 -13.41 -13.92 2.03
CA VAL A 124 -14.77 -14.26 1.55
C VAL A 124 -14.80 -15.66 0.93
N MET A 125 -13.87 -15.96 0.02
CA MET A 125 -13.84 -17.24 -0.71
C MET A 125 -13.53 -18.43 0.20
N SER A 126 -12.72 -18.23 1.25
CA SER A 126 -12.40 -19.25 2.24
C SER A 126 -13.47 -19.41 3.33
N GLY A 127 -14.46 -18.51 3.40
CA GLY A 127 -15.49 -18.53 4.44
C GLY A 127 -14.97 -18.27 5.85
N SER A 128 -13.97 -17.39 5.98
CA SER A 128 -13.34 -17.07 7.27
C SER A 128 -14.33 -16.45 8.28
N ASP A 129 -14.05 -16.63 9.58
CA ASP A 129 -14.85 -16.02 10.65
C ASP A 129 -14.93 -14.48 10.54
N THR A 130 -13.84 -13.84 10.09
CA THR A 130 -13.79 -12.38 9.89
C THR A 130 -14.75 -11.94 8.78
N ALA A 131 -14.81 -12.69 7.67
CA ALA A 131 -15.76 -12.41 6.58
C ALA A 131 -17.22 -12.56 7.06
N MET A 132 -17.51 -13.62 7.82
CA MET A 132 -18.83 -13.83 8.42
C MET A 132 -19.21 -12.71 9.40
N LEU A 133 -18.26 -12.23 10.20
CA LEU A 133 -18.49 -11.14 11.15
C LEU A 133 -18.84 -9.82 10.44
N TYR A 134 -18.14 -9.49 9.35
CA TYR A 134 -18.31 -8.23 8.61
C TYR A 134 -19.17 -8.35 7.35
N ASN A 135 -19.81 -9.51 7.15
CA ASN A 135 -20.75 -9.78 6.06
C ASN A 135 -20.15 -9.44 4.68
N ASP A 136 -18.92 -9.90 4.45
CA ASP A 136 -18.18 -9.78 3.18
C ASP A 136 -17.90 -8.33 2.71
N ARG A 137 -18.02 -7.32 3.60
CA ARG A 137 -17.83 -5.91 3.25
C ARG A 137 -16.63 -5.33 3.98
N ALA A 138 -15.63 -4.87 3.22
CA ALA A 138 -14.40 -4.25 3.74
C ALA A 138 -13.89 -5.01 4.98
N VAL A 139 -13.68 -6.32 4.79
CA VAL A 139 -13.59 -7.32 5.88
C VAL A 139 -12.41 -6.99 6.79
N LEU A 140 -11.25 -6.72 6.19
CA LEU A 140 -10.01 -6.39 6.87
C LEU A 140 -10.07 -4.98 7.45
N GLU A 141 -10.53 -3.99 6.69
CA GLU A 141 -10.58 -2.59 7.14
C GLU A 141 -11.52 -2.42 8.35
N ASN A 142 -12.67 -3.11 8.35
CA ASN A 142 -13.52 -3.18 9.54
C ASN A 142 -12.82 -3.87 10.72
N HIS A 143 -12.05 -4.92 10.48
CA HIS A 143 -11.26 -5.60 11.51
C HIS A 143 -10.21 -4.67 12.12
N HIS A 144 -9.40 -3.99 11.30
CA HIS A 144 -8.35 -3.06 11.74
C HIS A 144 -8.90 -2.02 12.70
N ILE A 145 -9.99 -1.35 12.30
CA ILE A 145 -10.69 -0.34 13.11
C ILE A 145 -11.22 -0.98 14.40
N SER A 146 -12.00 -2.06 14.29
CA SER A 146 -12.68 -2.69 15.43
C SER A 146 -11.69 -3.20 16.48
N ALA A 147 -10.62 -3.84 16.04
CA ALA A 147 -9.58 -4.40 16.89
C ALA A 147 -8.72 -3.30 17.54
N ALA A 148 -8.28 -2.29 16.79
CA ALA A 148 -7.53 -1.17 17.34
C ALA A 148 -8.33 -0.38 18.39
N PHE A 149 -9.63 -0.15 18.14
CA PHE A 149 -10.50 0.49 19.14
C PHE A 149 -10.83 -0.40 20.34
N ARG A 150 -10.65 -1.72 20.23
CA ARG A 150 -10.72 -2.62 21.40
C ARG A 150 -9.50 -2.46 22.28
N VAL A 151 -8.31 -2.29 21.71
CA VAL A 151 -7.08 -1.93 22.45
C VAL A 151 -7.26 -0.59 23.17
N LEU A 152 -7.82 0.41 22.49
CA LEU A 152 -8.11 1.73 23.09
C LEU A 152 -9.11 1.71 24.26
N LYS A 153 -9.83 0.60 24.47
CA LYS A 153 -10.73 0.43 25.63
C LYS A 153 -10.02 -0.11 26.87
N GLU A 154 -8.79 -0.60 26.75
CA GLU A 154 -8.00 -1.04 27.89
C GLU A 154 -7.47 0.20 28.66
N ASP A 155 -7.59 0.20 29.99
CA ASP A 155 -7.31 1.39 30.81
C ASP A 155 -5.86 1.91 30.66
N ASP A 156 -4.91 1.00 30.44
CA ASP A 156 -3.49 1.31 30.24
C ASP A 156 -3.13 1.66 28.79
N CYS A 157 -4.06 1.49 27.83
CA CYS A 157 -3.88 1.80 26.41
C CYS A 157 -4.76 2.95 25.92
N ASN A 158 -5.67 3.47 26.74
CA ASN A 158 -6.63 4.48 26.33
C ASN A 158 -5.99 5.87 26.18
N VAL A 159 -5.33 6.12 25.06
CA VAL A 159 -4.75 7.43 24.71
C VAL A 159 -5.81 8.51 24.44
N LEU A 160 -7.09 8.13 24.38
CA LEU A 160 -8.24 9.01 24.15
C LEU A 160 -8.97 9.38 25.45
N GLN A 161 -8.49 8.92 26.61
CA GLN A 161 -9.19 9.01 27.90
C GLN A 161 -9.56 10.44 28.35
N ASN A 162 -8.82 11.45 27.87
CA ASN A 162 -8.99 12.84 28.26
C ASN A 162 -9.73 13.68 27.21
N LEU A 163 -10.22 13.07 26.13
CA LEU A 163 -11.10 13.73 25.18
C LEU A 163 -12.50 13.92 25.76
N SER A 164 -13.15 15.03 25.41
CA SER A 164 -14.59 15.18 25.58
C SER A 164 -15.35 14.16 24.74
N LYS A 165 -16.64 13.98 25.03
CA LYS A 165 -17.49 13.04 24.28
C LYS A 165 -17.65 13.45 22.82
N GLU A 166 -17.69 14.75 22.58
CA GLU A 166 -17.79 15.36 21.26
C GLU A 166 -16.49 15.14 20.47
N GLU A 167 -15.33 15.45 21.06
CA GLU A 167 -14.02 15.19 20.43
C GLU A 167 -13.82 13.71 20.12
N PHE A 168 -14.17 12.80 21.04
CA PHE A 168 -14.08 11.37 20.79
C PHE A 168 -14.96 10.93 19.61
N ARG A 169 -16.20 11.45 19.51
CA ARG A 169 -17.11 11.11 18.41
C ARG A 169 -16.58 11.59 17.07
N GLU A 170 -16.07 12.82 17.02
CA GLU A 170 -15.48 13.41 15.81
C GLU A 170 -14.23 12.63 15.37
N LEU A 171 -13.28 12.44 16.28
CA LEU A 171 -12.06 11.66 16.02
C LEU A 171 -12.36 10.24 15.56
N ARG A 172 -13.28 9.55 16.26
CA ARG A 172 -13.66 8.18 15.89
C ARG A 172 -14.32 8.13 14.51
N SER A 173 -15.21 9.06 14.20
CA SER A 173 -15.86 9.11 12.88
C SER A 173 -14.84 9.30 11.78
N LEU A 174 -13.90 10.23 11.96
CA LEU A 174 -12.86 10.51 10.98
C LEU A 174 -11.92 9.31 10.77
N ILE A 175 -11.47 8.65 11.84
CA ILE A 175 -10.64 7.44 11.72
C ILE A 175 -11.38 6.33 10.95
N ILE A 176 -12.67 6.13 11.23
CA ILE A 176 -13.48 5.13 10.52
C ILE A 176 -13.53 5.44 9.03
N ASP A 177 -13.85 6.69 8.66
CA ASP A 177 -13.92 7.11 7.26
C ASP A 177 -12.56 6.99 6.54
N MET A 178 -11.47 7.26 7.24
CA MET A 178 -10.11 7.17 6.69
C MET A 178 -9.67 5.74 6.45
N VAL A 179 -9.80 4.86 7.45
CA VAL A 179 -9.34 3.47 7.34
C VAL A 179 -10.25 2.66 6.42
N LEU A 180 -11.57 2.87 6.41
CA LEU A 180 -12.44 2.21 5.42
C LEU A 180 -12.12 2.63 3.98
N ALA A 181 -11.52 3.81 3.79
CA ALA A 181 -11.17 4.30 2.48
C ALA A 181 -9.89 3.69 1.91
N THR A 182 -9.08 2.97 2.70
CA THR A 182 -7.90 2.24 2.18
C THR A 182 -8.29 0.97 1.42
N ASP A 183 -9.52 0.48 1.57
CA ASP A 183 -10.04 -0.64 0.76
C ASP A 183 -9.97 -0.30 -0.73
N MET A 184 -9.10 -1.03 -1.43
CA MET A 184 -8.82 -0.87 -2.86
C MET A 184 -10.07 -1.03 -3.75
N SER A 185 -11.15 -1.65 -3.27
CA SER A 185 -12.43 -1.74 -4.01
C SER A 185 -13.08 -0.36 -4.24
N PHE A 186 -12.77 0.65 -3.41
CA PHE A 186 -13.29 2.01 -3.55
C PHE A 186 -12.35 2.93 -4.35
N HIS A 187 -11.11 2.51 -4.63
CA HIS A 187 -10.04 3.32 -5.22
C HIS A 187 -10.50 4.22 -6.40
N PHE A 188 -11.03 3.61 -7.46
CA PHE A 188 -11.43 4.36 -8.65
C PHE A 188 -12.59 5.33 -8.39
N GLN A 189 -13.53 4.94 -7.53
CA GLN A 189 -14.69 5.77 -7.20
C GLN A 189 -14.27 6.99 -6.37
N GLN A 190 -13.36 6.82 -5.40
CA GLN A 190 -12.81 7.91 -4.60
C GLN A 190 -12.04 8.90 -5.47
N LEU A 191 -11.10 8.41 -6.31
CA LEU A 191 -10.31 9.26 -7.20
C LEU A 191 -11.18 10.05 -8.18
N LYS A 192 -12.14 9.38 -8.83
CA LYS A 192 -13.04 10.03 -9.78
C LYS A 192 -13.85 11.15 -9.11
N ASN A 193 -14.38 10.89 -7.92
CA ASN A 193 -15.18 11.87 -7.18
C ASN A 193 -14.33 13.09 -6.80
N MET A 194 -13.13 12.87 -6.27
CA MET A 194 -12.26 13.98 -5.87
C MET A 194 -11.76 14.77 -7.09
N ARG A 195 -11.34 14.09 -8.16
CA ARG A 195 -10.90 14.77 -9.38
C ARG A 195 -11.99 15.67 -9.96
N ASN A 196 -13.23 15.18 -10.01
CA ASN A 196 -14.37 15.98 -10.48
C ASN A 196 -14.59 17.20 -9.57
N LEU A 197 -14.53 17.02 -8.25
CA LEU A 197 -14.68 18.11 -7.28
C LEU A 197 -13.62 19.20 -7.46
N LEU A 198 -12.36 18.80 -7.65
CA LEU A 198 -11.22 19.72 -7.79
C LEU A 198 -11.23 20.51 -9.11
N THR A 199 -11.99 20.07 -10.11
CA THR A 199 -12.15 20.81 -11.38
C THR A 199 -13.15 21.97 -11.31
N LEU A 200 -13.93 22.07 -10.22
CA LEU A 200 -14.89 23.16 -10.03
C LEU A 200 -14.16 24.50 -9.84
N ALA A 201 -14.84 25.61 -10.17
CA ALA A 201 -14.27 26.95 -10.01
C ALA A 201 -13.99 27.32 -8.55
N GLU A 202 -14.85 26.84 -7.64
CA GLU A 202 -14.74 27.00 -6.19
C GLU A 202 -14.90 25.64 -5.51
N PRO A 203 -13.85 24.80 -5.50
CA PRO A 203 -13.92 23.47 -4.91
C PRO A 203 -14.11 23.58 -3.40
N GLN A 204 -15.21 23.01 -2.89
CA GLN A 204 -15.46 22.85 -1.45
C GLN A 204 -15.05 21.44 -1.05
N VAL A 205 -13.80 21.29 -0.63
CA VAL A 205 -13.22 20.00 -0.27
C VAL A 205 -13.63 19.64 1.15
N ASP A 206 -14.36 18.54 1.28
CA ASP A 206 -14.67 17.94 2.59
C ASP A 206 -13.40 17.35 3.22
N LYS A 207 -13.16 17.67 4.48
CA LYS A 207 -11.95 17.25 5.20
C LYS A 207 -11.84 15.74 5.35
N SER A 208 -12.94 15.06 5.68
CA SER A 208 -12.96 13.60 5.81
C SER A 208 -12.55 12.94 4.48
N LYS A 209 -13.19 13.34 3.38
CA LYS A 209 -12.84 12.82 2.04
C LYS A 209 -11.42 13.14 1.59
N ALA A 210 -10.91 14.33 1.92
CA ALA A 210 -9.53 14.70 1.61
C ALA A 210 -8.54 13.82 2.38
N LEU A 211 -8.73 13.68 3.70
CA LEU A 211 -7.85 12.89 4.55
C LEU A 211 -7.92 11.40 4.23
N SER A 212 -9.11 10.86 3.97
CA SER A 212 -9.29 9.49 3.46
C SER A 212 -8.47 9.23 2.21
N LEU A 213 -8.57 10.11 1.20
CA LEU A 213 -7.83 9.93 -0.05
C LEU A 213 -6.33 10.18 0.13
N VAL A 214 -5.92 11.09 1.02
CA VAL A 214 -4.50 11.28 1.35
C VAL A 214 -3.92 10.02 2.01
N LEU A 215 -4.61 9.42 2.99
CA LEU A 215 -4.18 8.17 3.59
C LEU A 215 -4.09 7.06 2.55
N HIS A 216 -5.12 6.91 1.70
CA HIS A 216 -5.12 5.97 0.58
C HIS A 216 -3.91 6.16 -0.34
N CYS A 217 -3.57 7.40 -0.71
CA CYS A 217 -2.40 7.67 -1.55
C CYS A 217 -1.08 7.33 -0.85
N CYS A 218 -1.00 7.56 0.46
CA CYS A 218 0.21 7.25 1.26
C CYS A 218 0.42 5.75 1.42
N ASP A 219 -0.67 4.99 1.57
CA ASP A 219 -0.68 3.53 1.67
C ASP A 219 -0.05 2.88 0.41
N ILE A 220 -0.48 3.31 -0.77
CA ILE A 220 0.05 2.81 -2.06
C ILE A 220 1.32 3.54 -2.56
N SER A 221 2.02 4.27 -1.69
CA SER A 221 3.05 5.23 -2.12
C SER A 221 4.42 4.64 -2.44
N HIS A 222 4.69 3.37 -2.12
CA HIS A 222 6.04 2.81 -2.29
C HIS A 222 6.60 2.91 -3.72
N PRO A 223 5.83 2.88 -4.84
CA PRO A 223 6.36 3.11 -6.19
C PRO A 223 6.77 4.54 -6.47
N ALA A 224 6.36 5.47 -5.62
CA ALA A 224 6.77 6.85 -5.65
C ALA A 224 8.01 7.15 -4.79
N LYS A 225 8.64 6.16 -4.14
CA LYS A 225 9.88 6.31 -3.36
C LYS A 225 11.12 5.90 -4.18
N ARG A 226 12.32 6.13 -3.65
CA ARG A 226 13.59 5.72 -4.26
C ARG A 226 13.59 4.22 -4.60
N TRP A 227 14.27 3.82 -5.68
CA TRP A 227 14.22 2.47 -6.24
C TRP A 227 14.51 1.35 -5.25
N ASP A 228 15.53 1.51 -4.40
CA ASP A 228 15.92 0.52 -3.39
C ASP A 228 14.80 0.25 -2.38
N ILE A 229 14.09 1.30 -1.94
CA ILE A 229 12.93 1.20 -1.04
C ILE A 229 11.74 0.58 -1.80
N HIS A 230 11.42 1.13 -2.98
CA HIS A 230 10.31 0.65 -3.81
C HIS A 230 10.44 -0.84 -4.12
N HIS A 231 11.60 -1.26 -4.63
CA HIS A 231 11.88 -2.64 -5.02
C HIS A 231 11.77 -3.58 -3.82
N LYS A 232 12.31 -3.19 -2.66
CA LYS A 232 12.20 -4.00 -1.43
C LYS A 232 10.74 -4.19 -1.03
N TRP A 233 9.93 -3.12 -1.03
CA TRP A 233 8.50 -3.22 -0.78
C TRP A 233 7.77 -4.11 -1.81
N THR A 234 8.08 -3.97 -3.10
CA THR A 234 7.50 -4.83 -4.15
C THR A 234 7.81 -6.30 -3.90
N MET A 235 9.06 -6.64 -3.55
CA MET A 235 9.43 -8.04 -3.27
C MET A 235 8.73 -8.59 -2.03
N LEU A 236 8.57 -7.78 -0.98
CA LEU A 236 7.82 -8.16 0.22
C LEU A 236 6.33 -8.40 -0.09
N LEU A 237 5.69 -7.52 -0.86
CA LEU A 237 4.29 -7.69 -1.25
C LEU A 237 4.06 -8.95 -2.09
N LEU A 238 4.96 -9.22 -3.05
CA LEU A 238 4.88 -10.41 -3.88
C LEU A 238 5.05 -11.69 -3.07
N GLU A 239 6.01 -11.74 -2.14
CA GLU A 239 6.16 -12.89 -1.25
C GLU A 239 4.88 -13.13 -0.43
N GLU A 240 4.18 -12.06 -0.01
CA GLU A 240 2.90 -12.19 0.68
C GLU A 240 1.77 -12.71 -0.24
N PHE A 241 1.65 -12.18 -1.45
CA PHE A 241 0.71 -12.70 -2.44
C PHE A 241 0.98 -14.16 -2.81
N PHE A 242 2.25 -14.55 -2.92
CA PHE A 242 2.62 -15.94 -3.20
C PHE A 242 2.26 -16.87 -2.04
N ARG A 243 2.39 -16.43 -0.79
CA ARG A 243 1.89 -17.19 0.36
C ARG A 243 0.38 -17.35 0.33
N GLN A 244 -0.37 -16.32 -0.06
CA GLN A 244 -1.81 -16.45 -0.28
C GLN A 244 -2.10 -17.47 -1.39
N GLY A 245 -1.37 -17.41 -2.51
CA GLY A 245 -1.54 -18.36 -3.61
C GLY A 245 -1.30 -19.81 -3.20
N ASP A 246 -0.26 -20.06 -2.40
CA ASP A 246 -0.01 -21.41 -1.86
C ASP A 246 -1.21 -21.89 -1.00
N LEU A 247 -1.79 -21.02 -0.17
CA LEU A 247 -3.00 -21.34 0.61
C LEU A 247 -4.23 -21.56 -0.28
N GLU A 248 -4.39 -20.77 -1.35
CA GLU A 248 -5.48 -20.96 -2.32
C GLU A 248 -5.37 -22.33 -2.99
N GLN A 249 -4.16 -22.72 -3.38
CA GLN A 249 -3.90 -24.05 -3.94
C GLN A 249 -4.21 -25.17 -2.94
N GLU A 250 -3.79 -25.04 -1.67
CA GLU A 250 -4.09 -26.01 -0.61
C GLU A 250 -5.60 -26.17 -0.35
N LEU A 251 -6.36 -25.07 -0.45
CA LEU A 251 -7.81 -25.05 -0.26
C LEU A 251 -8.60 -25.44 -1.52
N GLY A 252 -7.94 -25.68 -2.65
CA GLY A 252 -8.58 -25.94 -3.94
C GLY A 252 -9.32 -24.73 -4.51
N LEU A 253 -8.91 -23.52 -4.14
CA LEU A 253 -9.39 -22.25 -4.68
C LEU A 253 -8.59 -21.87 -5.93
N PRO A 254 -9.20 -21.12 -6.88
CA PRO A 254 -8.44 -20.53 -7.98
C PRO A 254 -7.46 -19.48 -7.44
N PHE A 255 -6.27 -19.39 -8.06
CA PHE A 255 -5.31 -18.35 -7.72
C PHE A 255 -5.91 -16.96 -7.97
N SER A 256 -5.81 -16.10 -6.95
CA SER A 256 -6.07 -14.68 -7.11
C SER A 256 -5.03 -14.05 -8.05
N PRO A 257 -5.35 -12.92 -8.70
CA PRO A 257 -4.38 -12.18 -9.51
C PRO A 257 -3.06 -11.95 -8.75
N LEU A 258 -1.93 -12.20 -9.42
CA LEU A 258 -0.56 -12.05 -8.90
C LEU A 258 -0.16 -13.02 -7.76
N CYS A 259 -1.03 -13.97 -7.39
CA CYS A 259 -0.75 -14.92 -6.30
C CYS A 259 -0.07 -16.22 -6.77
N ASP A 260 -0.03 -16.50 -8.08
CA ASP A 260 0.70 -17.65 -8.63
C ASP A 260 2.18 -17.30 -8.87
N ARG A 261 3.06 -17.78 -7.97
CA ARG A 261 4.51 -17.57 -8.05
C ARG A 261 5.16 -18.13 -9.32
N ASN A 262 4.51 -19.03 -10.05
CA ASN A 262 5.06 -19.63 -11.26
C ASN A 262 4.67 -18.89 -12.55
N ASN A 263 3.65 -18.02 -12.48
CA ASN A 263 3.06 -17.39 -13.66
C ASN A 263 2.92 -15.86 -13.53
N THR A 264 3.49 -15.27 -12.48
CA THR A 264 3.38 -13.82 -12.24
C THR A 264 4.40 -13.03 -13.04
N LEU A 265 3.91 -12.13 -13.89
CA LEU A 265 4.70 -11.16 -14.65
C LEU A 265 4.96 -9.90 -13.81
N VAL A 266 5.97 -9.96 -12.94
CA VAL A 266 6.22 -8.93 -11.93
C VAL A 266 6.44 -7.54 -12.54
N ALA A 267 7.37 -7.43 -13.49
CA ALA A 267 7.76 -6.14 -14.05
C ALA A 267 6.59 -5.47 -14.79
N GLU A 268 5.87 -6.23 -15.62
CA GLU A 268 4.67 -5.77 -16.33
C GLU A 268 3.56 -5.34 -15.36
N SER A 269 3.36 -6.10 -14.29
CA SER A 269 2.36 -5.77 -13.25
C SER A 269 2.71 -4.47 -12.53
N GLN A 270 3.98 -4.25 -12.18
CA GLN A 270 4.42 -3.01 -11.53
C GLN A 270 4.32 -1.79 -12.46
N ILE A 271 4.61 -1.94 -13.76
CA ILE A 271 4.39 -0.87 -14.75
C ILE A 271 2.91 -0.48 -14.78
N GLY A 272 2.01 -1.47 -14.82
CA GLY A 272 0.57 -1.23 -14.80
C GLY A 272 0.11 -0.58 -13.50
N PHE A 273 0.61 -1.04 -12.35
CA PHE A 273 0.29 -0.45 -11.05
C PHE A 273 0.72 1.02 -10.97
N ILE A 274 1.93 1.35 -11.44
CA ILE A 274 2.40 2.74 -11.51
C ILE A 274 1.52 3.57 -12.45
N GLU A 275 1.27 3.10 -13.67
CA GLU A 275 0.54 3.86 -14.70
C GLU A 275 -0.94 4.10 -14.36
N PHE A 276 -1.62 3.08 -13.84
CA PHE A 276 -3.07 3.10 -13.72
C PHE A 276 -3.57 3.38 -12.29
N ILE A 277 -2.72 3.19 -11.28
CA ILE A 277 -3.10 3.34 -9.86
C ILE A 277 -2.31 4.48 -9.21
N VAL A 278 -0.98 4.39 -9.18
CA VAL A 278 -0.16 5.31 -8.36
C VAL A 278 0.02 6.69 -8.98
N GLU A 279 0.36 6.79 -10.28
CA GLU A 279 0.50 8.08 -10.98
C GLU A 279 -0.80 8.93 -10.86
N PRO A 280 -2.02 8.41 -11.15
CA PRO A 280 -3.25 9.15 -10.95
C PRO A 280 -3.51 9.54 -9.49
N SER A 281 -3.18 8.65 -8.54
CA SER A 281 -3.39 8.90 -7.12
C SER A 281 -2.55 10.05 -6.61
N MET A 282 -1.24 10.01 -6.89
CA MET A 282 -0.31 11.05 -6.47
C MET A 282 -0.60 12.39 -7.14
N ALA A 283 -1.11 12.38 -8.38
CA ALA A 283 -1.58 13.60 -9.04
C ALA A 283 -2.77 14.23 -8.32
N VAL A 284 -3.80 13.44 -7.97
CA VAL A 284 -4.97 13.95 -7.23
C VAL A 284 -4.58 14.37 -5.81
N CYS A 285 -3.70 13.62 -5.13
CA CYS A 285 -3.15 14.01 -3.83
C CYS A 285 -2.47 15.38 -3.88
N ALA A 286 -1.71 15.65 -4.95
CA ALA A 286 -1.08 16.94 -5.17
C ALA A 286 -2.13 18.06 -5.32
N ASP A 287 -3.15 17.83 -6.15
CA ASP A 287 -4.21 18.80 -6.40
C ASP A 287 -5.03 19.12 -5.12
N ILE A 288 -5.23 18.14 -4.23
CA ILE A 288 -5.81 18.36 -2.89
C ILE A 288 -4.91 19.30 -2.08
N GLY A 289 -3.61 19.03 -2.03
CA GLY A 289 -2.64 19.85 -1.32
C GLY A 289 -2.62 21.30 -1.81
N GLU A 290 -2.51 21.52 -3.12
CA GLU A 290 -2.54 22.86 -3.73
C GLU A 290 -3.84 23.61 -3.44
N THR A 291 -4.98 22.91 -3.50
CA THR A 291 -6.31 23.48 -3.25
C THR A 291 -6.47 23.89 -1.80
N THR A 292 -6.11 23.03 -0.86
CA THR A 292 -6.25 23.26 0.59
C THR A 292 -5.28 24.33 1.09
N ALA A 293 -4.04 24.37 0.59
CA ALA A 293 -3.08 25.44 0.87
C ALA A 293 -3.62 26.83 0.46
N THR A 294 -4.18 26.92 -0.75
CA THR A 294 -4.75 28.17 -1.27
C THR A 294 -5.96 28.67 -0.44
N THR A 295 -6.69 27.76 0.22
CA THR A 295 -7.79 28.13 1.12
C THR A 295 -7.33 28.60 2.49
N ALA A 296 -6.17 28.13 2.98
CA ALA A 296 -5.63 28.52 4.28
C ALA A 296 -5.11 29.97 4.29
N ASP A 297 -4.61 30.47 3.16
CA ASP A 297 -4.03 31.83 3.03
C ASP A 297 -5.05 32.95 2.73
N LYS A 298 -6.34 32.64 2.54
CA LYS A 298 -7.36 33.66 2.28
C LYS A 298 -7.96 34.20 3.59
N PRO A 299 -7.71 35.47 3.99
CA PRO A 299 -8.49 36.09 5.06
C PRO A 299 -9.97 36.21 4.63
N PRO A 300 -10.93 36.28 5.57
CA PRO A 300 -12.35 36.41 5.24
C PRO A 300 -12.61 37.79 4.60
N THR A 301 -12.56 37.87 3.27
CA THR A 301 -12.81 39.13 2.56
C THR A 301 -14.27 39.29 2.17
N LYS A 302 -14.84 40.44 2.55
CA LYS A 302 -16.11 41.00 2.07
C LYS A 302 -16.18 41.02 0.53
N PRO A 303 -17.39 40.95 -0.07
CA PRO A 303 -17.54 40.92 -1.52
C PRO A 303 -16.98 42.19 -2.16
N LYS A 304 -16.04 42.04 -3.10
CA LYS A 304 -15.60 43.11 -3.99
C LYS A 304 -15.48 42.61 -5.42
N ASP A 305 -15.83 43.53 -6.30
CA ASP A 305 -16.12 43.36 -7.73
C ASP A 305 -15.03 42.64 -8.52
N VAL A 306 -15.49 41.66 -9.31
CA VAL A 306 -14.68 40.88 -10.25
C VAL A 306 -14.21 41.78 -11.39
N LYS A 307 -12.89 41.96 -11.52
CA LYS A 307 -12.25 42.36 -12.77
C LYS A 307 -11.08 41.43 -13.12
N ASN A 308 -11.24 40.79 -14.27
CA ASN A 308 -10.25 40.26 -15.21
C ASN A 308 -9.22 39.22 -14.73
N GLY A 309 -9.51 37.95 -15.05
CA GLY A 309 -8.69 37.18 -16.00
C GLY A 309 -7.30 36.67 -15.57
N ALA A 310 -6.81 36.94 -14.37
CA ALA A 310 -5.61 36.32 -13.84
C ALA A 310 -5.97 35.02 -13.10
N LYS A 311 -5.35 33.89 -13.47
CA LYS A 311 -5.39 32.69 -12.62
C LYS A 311 -4.78 33.07 -11.26
N PRO A 312 -5.43 32.78 -10.13
CA PRO A 312 -4.83 33.06 -8.82
C PRO A 312 -3.50 32.31 -8.70
N ASP A 313 -2.49 32.95 -8.11
CA ASP A 313 -1.24 32.29 -7.70
C ASP A 313 -1.61 31.06 -6.87
N ARG A 314 -1.42 29.86 -7.44
CA ARG A 314 -1.58 28.60 -6.71
C ARG A 314 -0.28 28.35 -5.97
N PHE A 315 -0.39 28.03 -4.68
CA PHE A 315 0.75 27.51 -3.92
C PHE A 315 1.25 26.24 -4.59
N GLU A 316 2.48 26.25 -5.11
CA GLU A 316 3.08 25.10 -5.80
C GLU A 316 3.82 24.22 -4.79
N ILE A 317 3.30 23.02 -4.56
CA ILE A 317 3.93 22.05 -3.66
C ILE A 317 5.10 21.36 -4.35
N LYS A 318 6.11 20.92 -3.57
CA LYS A 318 7.14 20.02 -4.08
C LYS A 318 6.52 18.65 -4.37
N LYS A 319 6.88 18.06 -5.51
CA LYS A 319 6.36 16.77 -5.99
C LYS A 319 7.48 15.75 -6.20
N PRO A 320 8.23 15.36 -5.14
CA PRO A 320 9.39 14.48 -5.25
C PRO A 320 9.06 13.12 -5.90
N TRP A 321 7.83 12.65 -5.75
CA TRP A 321 7.34 11.41 -6.35
C TRP A 321 7.38 11.39 -7.89
N ILE A 322 7.30 12.53 -8.59
CA ILE A 322 7.28 12.55 -10.06
C ILE A 322 8.56 11.92 -10.62
N THR A 323 9.71 12.29 -10.06
CA THR A 323 11.00 11.75 -10.50
C THR A 323 11.11 10.26 -10.17
N CYS A 324 10.75 9.85 -8.95
CA CYS A 324 10.79 8.45 -8.54
C CYS A 324 9.88 7.56 -9.37
N LEU A 325 8.63 7.98 -9.65
CA LEU A 325 7.69 7.22 -10.47
C LEU A 325 8.25 7.02 -11.88
N ALA A 326 8.79 8.07 -12.49
CA ALA A 326 9.38 7.99 -13.83
C ALA A 326 10.60 7.06 -13.87
N GLU A 327 11.47 7.15 -12.86
CA GLU A 327 12.67 6.30 -12.73
C GLU A 327 12.30 4.84 -12.50
N ASN A 328 11.46 4.55 -11.50
CA ASN A 328 11.04 3.20 -11.14
C ASN A 328 10.32 2.51 -12.31
N LYS A 329 9.44 3.23 -13.00
CA LYS A 329 8.77 2.74 -14.21
C LYS A 329 9.73 2.43 -15.34
N LYS A 330 10.77 3.25 -15.52
CA LYS A 330 11.83 2.98 -16.50
C LYS A 330 12.59 1.70 -16.15
N ILE A 331 12.98 1.54 -14.89
CA ILE A 331 13.71 0.34 -14.42
C ILE A 331 12.85 -0.92 -14.63
N TRP A 332 11.54 -0.88 -14.31
CA TRP A 332 10.65 -2.00 -14.58
C TRP A 332 10.47 -2.28 -16.07
N LYS A 333 10.43 -1.26 -16.95
CA LYS A 333 10.38 -1.47 -18.41
C LYS A 333 11.63 -2.20 -18.93
N GLU A 334 12.80 -1.82 -18.42
CA GLU A 334 14.06 -2.52 -18.72
C GLU A 334 14.04 -3.96 -18.19
N GLN A 335 13.50 -4.19 -16.99
CA GLN A 335 13.33 -5.54 -16.45
C GLN A 335 12.35 -6.39 -17.26
N ALA A 336 11.19 -5.86 -17.64
CA ALA A 336 10.19 -6.56 -18.43
C ALA A 336 10.75 -7.02 -19.78
N GLN A 337 11.58 -6.19 -20.42
CA GLN A 337 12.27 -6.57 -21.65
C GLN A 337 13.23 -7.74 -21.40
N ARG A 338 14.06 -7.67 -20.34
CA ARG A 338 14.98 -8.76 -19.98
C ARG A 338 14.24 -10.06 -19.67
N ASP A 339 13.13 -9.97 -18.95
CA ASP A 339 12.31 -11.13 -18.59
C ASP A 339 11.67 -11.76 -19.84
N ALA A 340 11.17 -10.94 -20.77
CA ALA A 340 10.61 -11.41 -22.04
C ALA A 340 11.66 -12.11 -22.91
N GLU A 341 12.87 -11.55 -23.02
CA GLU A 341 14.00 -12.16 -23.74
C GLU A 341 14.40 -13.51 -23.11
N ALA A 342 14.49 -13.58 -21.78
CA ALA A 342 14.81 -14.80 -21.05
C ALA A 342 13.74 -15.89 -21.25
N ARG A 343 12.44 -15.53 -21.17
CA ARG A 343 11.33 -16.46 -21.44
C ARG A 343 11.34 -16.97 -22.88
N ALA A 344 11.61 -16.10 -23.86
CA ALA A 344 11.70 -16.50 -25.26
C ALA A 344 12.88 -17.46 -25.50
N ALA A 345 14.03 -17.21 -24.87
CA ALA A 345 15.18 -18.12 -24.94
C ALA A 345 14.88 -19.48 -24.32
N ALA A 346 14.28 -19.53 -23.12
CA ALA A 346 13.90 -20.76 -22.46
C ALA A 346 12.86 -21.57 -23.27
N ALA A 347 11.87 -20.90 -23.87
CA ALA A 347 10.88 -21.54 -24.73
C ALA A 347 11.52 -22.13 -26.01
N ALA A 348 12.48 -21.42 -26.62
CA ALA A 348 13.22 -21.91 -27.78
C ALA A 348 14.09 -23.12 -27.43
N GLU A 349 14.74 -23.12 -26.26
CA GLU A 349 15.52 -24.25 -25.75
C GLU A 349 14.63 -25.48 -25.49
N ALA A 350 13.49 -25.30 -24.81
CA ALA A 350 12.53 -26.37 -24.56
C ALA A 350 12.00 -27.00 -25.87
N ALA A 351 11.63 -26.16 -26.85
CA ALA A 351 11.18 -26.63 -28.16
C ALA A 351 12.28 -27.39 -28.93
N ALA A 352 13.55 -26.98 -28.81
CA ALA A 352 14.67 -27.68 -29.42
C ALA A 352 14.92 -29.05 -28.78
N ILE A 353 14.79 -29.16 -27.45
CA ILE A 353 14.89 -30.43 -26.71
C ILE A 353 13.77 -31.38 -27.13
N GLU A 354 12.53 -30.90 -27.19
CA GLU A 354 11.37 -31.70 -27.61
C GLU A 354 11.51 -32.19 -29.06
N ALA A 355 11.97 -31.32 -29.97
CA ALA A 355 12.25 -31.70 -31.36
C ALA A 355 13.37 -32.75 -31.48
N ALA A 356 14.42 -32.64 -30.67
CA ALA A 356 15.51 -33.62 -30.64
C ALA A 356 15.05 -34.97 -30.10
N ALA A 357 14.22 -34.98 -29.05
CA ALA A 357 13.63 -36.21 -28.50
C ALA A 357 12.71 -36.90 -29.52
N ALA A 358 11.83 -36.14 -30.19
CA ALA A 358 10.95 -36.67 -31.23
C ALA A 358 11.73 -37.25 -32.43
N ALA A 359 12.85 -36.62 -32.81
CA ALA A 359 13.72 -37.13 -33.88
C ALA A 359 14.41 -38.46 -33.49
N GLN A 360 14.81 -38.62 -32.22
CA GLN A 360 15.39 -39.87 -31.71
C GLN A 360 14.37 -41.01 -31.63
N GLU A 361 13.13 -40.73 -31.21
CA GLU A 361 12.04 -41.72 -31.22
C GLU A 361 11.71 -42.20 -32.64
N GLN A 362 11.69 -41.29 -33.62
CA GLN A 362 11.50 -41.66 -35.02
C GLN A 362 12.62 -42.56 -35.54
N GLN A 363 13.89 -42.28 -35.19
CA GLN A 363 15.03 -43.12 -35.58
C GLN A 363 14.99 -44.52 -34.94
N GLN A 364 14.61 -44.64 -33.67
CA GLN A 364 14.45 -45.95 -33.02
C GLN A 364 13.29 -46.77 -33.62
N SER A 365 12.20 -46.12 -34.01
CA SER A 365 11.06 -46.80 -34.66
C SER A 365 11.39 -47.34 -36.06
N THR A 366 12.36 -46.74 -36.76
CA THR A 366 12.78 -47.20 -38.10
C THR A 366 13.78 -48.36 -38.07
N ASP A 367 14.53 -48.54 -36.98
CA ASP A 367 15.55 -49.59 -36.88
C ASP A 367 14.96 -50.96 -36.52
N ASP A 368 13.87 -50.99 -35.73
CA ASP A 368 13.18 -52.23 -35.29
C ASP A 368 12.32 -52.88 -36.41
N GLY A 369 12.16 -52.19 -37.55
CA GLY A 369 11.42 -52.69 -38.72
C GLY A 369 12.25 -53.47 -39.74
N SER A 370 13.55 -53.71 -39.47
CA SER A 370 14.50 -54.30 -40.43
C SER A 370 15.02 -55.69 -40.05
N ALA A 371 14.15 -56.59 -39.57
CA ALA A 371 14.49 -58.02 -39.53
C ALA A 371 14.33 -58.62 -40.96
N PRO A 372 15.39 -59.21 -41.57
CA PRO A 372 15.28 -59.76 -42.92
C PRO A 372 14.45 -61.06 -42.90
N GLU A 373 13.36 -61.09 -43.67
CA GLU A 373 12.64 -62.33 -43.99
C GLU A 373 13.58 -63.31 -44.70
N ALA A 374 13.97 -64.37 -43.98
CA ALA A 374 14.65 -65.51 -44.56
C ALA A 374 13.68 -66.26 -45.48
N THR A 375 13.82 -66.05 -46.78
CA THR A 375 13.13 -66.80 -47.83
C THR A 375 13.63 -68.25 -47.83
N THR A 376 12.79 -69.16 -47.36
CA THR A 376 13.00 -70.60 -47.53
C THR A 376 12.48 -71.01 -48.92
N SER A 377 13.39 -71.44 -49.78
CA SER A 377 13.07 -72.00 -51.09
C SER A 377 12.53 -73.43 -50.94
N GLU A 378 11.26 -73.64 -51.28
CA GLU A 378 10.70 -74.96 -51.56
C GLU A 378 11.35 -75.54 -52.84
N VAL A 379 11.98 -76.71 -52.72
CA VAL A 379 12.29 -77.57 -53.86
C VAL A 379 11.32 -78.74 -53.82
N LYS A 380 10.56 -78.88 -54.90
CA LYS A 380 9.73 -80.05 -55.22
C LYS A 380 10.60 -81.18 -55.79
N ASP A 381 10.12 -82.38 -55.49
CA ASP A 381 10.46 -83.73 -55.97
C ASP A 381 11.63 -84.48 -55.30
#